data_AF-A0A955M2Q7-F1
#
_entry.id   AF-A0A955M2Q7-F1
#
_cell.length_a   1.000
_cell.length_b   1.000
_cell.length_c   1.000
_cell.angle_alpha   90.00
_cell.angle_beta   90.00
_cell.angle_gamma   90.00
#
_symmetry.space_group_name_H-M   'P 1'
#
loop_
_entity.id
_entity.type
_entity.pdbx_description
1 polymer ?
#
loop_
_entity_poly.entity_id
_entity_poly.type
_entity_poly.pdbx_seq_one_letter_code
_entity_poly.pdbx_strand_id
1 'polypeptide(L)' 'MNENDFEGTLILEALARIDALEEFMAAADKQDFNAAEKLMREANIDDHTIALVLNKMADPYDEH' A
#
# COMPACT_ATOMS: atom_id res chain seq x y z
N MET A 1 -12.73 6.48 -16.98
CA MET A 1 -11.83 6.17 -15.86
C MET A 1 -11.30 4.79 -16.16
N ASN A 2 -9.99 4.67 -16.39
CA ASN A 2 -9.35 3.46 -16.90
C ASN A 2 -8.98 2.57 -15.70
N GLU A 3 -9.43 1.33 -15.68
CA GLU A 3 -9.27 0.37 -14.58
C GLU A 3 -7.83 -0.15 -14.41
N ASN A 4 -6.83 0.57 -14.94
CA ASN A 4 -5.45 0.10 -15.10
C ASN A 4 -4.38 1.03 -14.52
N ASP A 5 -4.76 2.17 -13.95
CA ASP A 5 -3.86 2.98 -13.15
C ASP A 5 -4.04 2.55 -11.69
N PHE A 6 -3.25 1.56 -11.28
CA PHE A 6 -2.95 1.41 -9.87
C PHE A 6 -2.22 2.68 -9.45
N GLU A 7 -2.96 3.69 -9.00
CA GLU A 7 -2.38 4.94 -8.52
C GLU A 7 -1.76 4.68 -7.15
N GLY A 8 -0.58 4.05 -7.13
CA GLY A 8 0.22 3.88 -5.90
C GLY A 8 0.41 5.21 -5.17
N THR A 9 0.42 6.32 -5.92
CA THR A 9 0.42 7.69 -5.38
C THR A 9 -0.80 8.00 -4.52
N LEU A 10 -2.02 7.60 -4.91
CA LEU A 10 -3.23 7.85 -4.12
C LEU A 10 -3.23 7.09 -2.78
N ILE A 11 -2.61 5.91 -2.75
CA ILE A 11 -2.46 5.09 -1.54
C ILE A 11 -1.50 5.79 -0.57
N LEU A 12 -0.35 6.23 -1.06
CA LEU A 12 0.63 6.97 -0.26
C LEU A 12 0.05 8.30 0.23
N GLU A 13 -0.76 8.99 -0.58
CA GLU A 13 -1.47 10.20 -0.16
C GLU A 13 -2.53 9.92 0.92
N ALA A 14 -3.28 8.81 0.82
CA ALA A 14 -4.25 8.42 1.83
C ALA A 14 -3.57 8.10 3.17
N LEU A 15 -2.44 7.40 3.14
CA LEU A 15 -1.62 7.11 4.31
C LEU A 15 -1.00 8.39 4.91
N ALA A 16 -0.52 9.31 4.06
CA ALA A 16 0.03 10.59 4.51
C ALA A 16 -1.02 11.46 5.24
N ARG A 17 -2.29 11.39 4.83
CA ARG A 17 -3.38 12.14 5.49
C ARG A 17 -3.67 11.68 6.92
N ILE A 18 -3.28 10.45 7.26
CA ILE A 18 -3.45 9.88 8.60
C ILE A 18 -2.11 9.73 9.35
N ASP A 19 -1.04 10.36 8.87
CA ASP A 19 0.32 10.27 9.43
C ASP A 19 0.95 8.87 9.39
N ALA A 20 0.37 7.93 8.63
CA ALA A 20 0.79 6.52 8.57
C ALA A 20 1.84 6.24 7.47
N LEU A 21 2.26 7.25 6.71
CA LEU A 21 3.16 7.05 5.56
C LEU A 21 4.53 6.49 5.98
N GLU A 22 5.16 7.05 7.02
CA GLU A 22 6.46 6.57 7.49
C GLU A 22 6.40 5.14 8.02
N GLU A 23 5.34 4.82 8.78
CA GLU A 23 5.11 3.47 9.31
C GLU A 23 4.85 2.46 8.19
N PHE A 24 4.11 2.85 7.15
CA PHE A 24 3.86 2.00 5.99
C PHE A 24 5.15 1.72 5.21
N MET A 25 5.98 2.74 4.97
CA MET A 25 7.26 2.57 4.30
C MET A 25 8.21 1.65 5.09
N ALA A 26 8.22 1.77 6.42
CA ALA A 26 8.99 0.88 7.28
C ALA A 26 8.46 -0.56 7.28
N ALA A 27 7.14 -0.75 7.19
CA ALA A 27 6.54 -2.07 7.02
C ALA A 27 6.90 -2.68 5.66
N ALA A 28 6.89 -1.88 4.59
CA ALA A 28 7.28 -2.33 3.26
C ALA A 28 8.74 -2.81 3.18
N ASP A 29 9.68 -2.03 3.73
CA ASP A 29 11.11 -2.38 3.79
C ASP A 29 11.35 -3.70 4.55
N LYS A 30 10.59 -3.94 5.62
CA LYS A 30 10.69 -5.16 6.44
C LYS A 30 9.84 -6.33 5.95
N GLN A 31 9.10 -6.16 4.85
CA GLN A 31 8.09 -7.11 4.37
C GLN A 31 7.06 -7.48 5.44
N ASP A 32 6.68 -6.54 6.30
CA ASP A 32 5.65 -6.72 7.32
C ASP A 32 4.26 -6.47 6.72
N PHE A 33 3.74 -7.50 6.05
CA PHE A 33 2.44 -7.45 5.38
C PHE A 33 1.27 -7.18 6.34
N ASN A 34 1.39 -7.63 7.60
CA ASN A 34 0.33 -7.43 8.59
C ASN A 34 0.25 -5.96 9.01
N ALA A 35 1.40 -5.34 9.27
CA ALA A 35 1.47 -3.91 9.55
C ALA A 35 0.99 -3.07 8.35
N ALA A 36 1.43 -3.41 7.14
CA ALA A 36 1.02 -2.71 5.92
C ALA A 36 -0.50 -2.80 5.67
N GLU A 37 -1.10 -3.99 5.85
CA GLU A 37 -2.56 -4.19 5.75
C GLU A 37 -3.31 -3.30 6.75
N LYS A 38 -2.89 -3.32 8.02
CA LYS A 38 -3.55 -2.54 9.08
C LYS A 38 -3.56 -1.04 8.77
N LEU A 39 -2.42 -0.49 8.35
CA LEU A 39 -2.30 0.94 8.04
C LEU A 39 -3.17 1.33 6.84
N MET A 40 -3.24 0.49 5.80
CA MET A 40 -4.11 0.73 4.65
C MET A 40 -5.59 0.67 5.01
N ARG A 41 -5.99 -0.25 5.91
CA ARG A 41 -7.36 -0.29 6.46
C ARG A 41 -7.70 0.98 7.24
N GLU A 42 -6.78 1.48 8.04
CA GLU A 42 -6.93 2.74 8.80
C GLU A 42 -7.06 3.94 7.85
N ALA A 43 -6.39 3.91 6.70
CA ALA A 43 -6.54 4.88 5.63
C ALA A 43 -7.82 4.70 4.77
N ASN A 44 -8.71 3.79 5.17
CA ASN A 44 -9.97 3.48 4.48
C ASN A 44 -9.77 3.06 3.01
N ILE A 45 -8.70 2.31 2.75
CA ILE A 45 -8.40 1.71 1.46
C ILE A 45 -9.18 0.40 1.34
N ASP A 46 -9.77 0.16 0.17
CA ASP A 46 -10.57 -1.04 -0.12
C ASP A 46 -9.70 -2.32 -0.19
N ASP A 47 -10.30 -3.45 0.20
CA ASP A 47 -9.73 -4.78 0.26
C ASP A 47 -9.06 -5.22 -1.04
N HIS A 48 -9.66 -4.88 -2.19
CA HIS A 48 -9.10 -5.20 -3.49
C HIS A 48 -7.77 -4.47 -3.71
N THR A 49 -7.71 -3.18 -3.38
CA THR A 49 -6.49 -2.37 -3.49
C THR A 49 -5.43 -2.83 -2.50
N ILE A 50 -5.82 -3.17 -1.28
CA ILE A 50 -4.92 -3.74 -0.26
C ILE A 50 -4.28 -5.03 -0.78
N ALA A 51 -5.07 -5.95 -1.33
CA ALA A 51 -4.56 -7.20 -1.88
C ALA A 51 -3.54 -6.98 -3.01
N LEU A 52 -3.78 -5.99 -3.88
CA LEU A 52 -2.83 -5.61 -4.93
C LEU A 52 -1.52 -5.06 -4.37
N VAL A 53 -1.58 -4.17 -3.36
CA VAL A 53 -0.38 -3.63 -2.70
C VAL A 53 0.43 -4.73 -2.03
N LEU A 54 -0.24 -5.62 -1.27
CA LEU A 54 0.43 -6.71 -0.58
C LEU A 54 1.07 -7.70 -1.57
N ASN A 55 0.42 -7.94 -2.72
CA ASN A 55 1.00 -8.75 -3.78
C ASN A 55 2.26 -8.10 -4.37
N LYS A 56 2.23 -6.79 -4.65
CA LYS A 56 3.40 -6.02 -5.10
C LYS A 56 4.54 -5.99 -4.06
N MET A 57 4.21 -5.85 -2.78
CA MET A 57 5.20 -5.93 -1.69
C MET A 57 5.87 -7.30 -1.60
N ALA A 58 5.16 -8.37 -1.99
CA ALA A 58 5.66 -9.73 -1.99
C ALA A 58 6.49 -10.08 -3.25
N ASP A 59 6.41 -9.26 -4.30
CA ASP A 59 7.17 -9.43 -5.53
C ASP A 59 8.35 -8.43 -5.57
N PRO A 60 9.55 -8.83 -5.09
CA PRO A 60 10.74 -7.97 -5.13
C PRO A 60 11.32 -7.78 -6.55
N TYR A 61 10.65 -8.29 -7.59
CA TYR A 61 11.13 -8.33 -8.98
C TYR A 61 10.20 -7.61 -9.97
N ASP A 62 9.35 -6.69 -9.52
CA ASP A 62 8.59 -5.80 -10.42
C ASP A 62 9.53 -4.69 -10.97
N GLU A 63 10.48 -5.12 -11.81
CA GLU A 63 11.30 -4.28 -12.68
C GLU A 63 10.45 -3.81 -13.88
N HIS A 64 9.50 -2.89 -13.68
CA HIS A 64 8.78 -2.28 -14.81
C HIS A 64 8.49 -0.78 -14.61
#